data_AF-A0A951XD00-F1
#
_entry.id   AF-A0A951XD00-F1
#
_cell.length_a   1.000
_cell.length_b   1.000
_cell.length_c   1.000
_cell.angle_alpha   90.00
_cell.angle_beta   90.00
_cell.angle_gamma   90.00
#
_symmetry.space_group_name_H-M   'P 1'
#
loop_
_entity.id
_entity.type
_entity.pdbx_description
1 polymer ?
#
loop_
_entity_poly.entity_id
_entity_poly.type
_entity_poly.pdbx_seq_one_letter_code
_entity_poly.pdbx_strand_id
1 'polypeptide(L)'
;VYNIPGENINILEAIGMAGDISLYGLKDSIMVVRETNGERAIGYLDVSKPEVFASPYYNLHQNDIVIVKANQKKPDISDQIASRNFTRVATISSILLSLTLVMAQIFRR
;
A
#
# COMPACT_ATOMS: atom_id res chain seq x y z
N VAL A 1 9.78 -20.55 1.16
CA VAL A 1 9.04 -21.57 0.37
C VAL A 1 8.17 -22.32 1.36
N TYR A 2 6.85 -22.22 1.25
CA TYR A 2 5.90 -22.92 2.13
C TYR A 2 5.46 -24.22 1.46
N ASN A 3 5.52 -25.34 2.18
CA ASN A 3 5.09 -26.65 1.70
C ASN A 3 3.69 -26.92 2.24
N ILE A 4 2.72 -27.12 1.35
CA ILE A 4 1.29 -27.10 1.68
C ILE A 4 0.77 -28.55 1.71
N PRO A 5 0.27 -29.06 2.85
CA PRO A 5 -0.26 -30.42 2.95
C PRO A 5 -1.71 -30.45 2.46
N GLY A 6 -1.89 -30.62 1.15
CA GLY A 6 -3.19 -30.80 0.51
C GLY A 6 -3.11 -30.51 -0.98
N GLU A 7 -3.63 -31.40 -1.83
CA GLU A 7 -3.53 -31.29 -3.29
C GLU A 7 -4.28 -30.08 -3.89
N ASN A 8 -5.09 -29.38 -3.09
CA ASN A 8 -5.83 -28.20 -3.53
C ASN A 8 -5.83 -27.15 -2.41
N ILE A 9 -5.15 -26.03 -2.62
CA ILE A 9 -5.21 -24.85 -1.75
C ILE A 9 -5.99 -23.75 -2.47
N ASN A 10 -6.85 -23.04 -1.75
CA ASN A 10 -7.54 -21.88 -2.29
C ASN A 10 -6.81 -20.56 -1.98
N ILE A 11 -7.20 -19.49 -2.68
CA ILE A 11 -6.60 -18.16 -2.54
C ILE A 11 -6.64 -17.64 -1.10
N LEU A 12 -7.71 -17.91 -0.35
CA LEU A 12 -7.90 -17.42 1.02
C LEU A 12 -6.98 -18.17 2.00
N GLU A 13 -6.85 -19.47 1.84
CA GLU A 13 -5.91 -20.30 2.60
C GLU A 13 -4.47 -19.88 2.33
N ALA A 14 -4.11 -19.64 1.07
CA ALA A 14 -2.76 -19.20 0.71
C ALA A 14 -2.43 -17.83 1.32
N ILE A 15 -3.40 -16.91 1.33
CA ILE A 15 -3.29 -15.62 1.99
C ILE A 15 -3.13 -15.78 3.51
N GLY A 16 -3.95 -16.62 4.15
CA GLY A 16 -3.85 -16.89 5.59
C GLY A 16 -2.51 -17.51 5.97
N MET A 17 -2.02 -18.45 5.16
CA MET A 17 -0.69 -19.06 5.32
C MET A 17 0.45 -18.05 5.12
N ALA A 18 0.25 -17.00 4.33
CA ALA A 18 1.20 -15.92 4.11
C ALA A 18 1.17 -14.84 5.21
N GLY A 19 0.31 -14.96 6.22
CA GLY A 19 0.16 -13.97 7.29
C GLY A 19 -0.81 -12.84 6.97
N ASP A 20 -1.84 -13.15 6.20
CA ASP A 20 -2.90 -12.24 5.74
C ASP A 20 -2.47 -11.13 4.78
N ILE A 21 -3.45 -10.42 4.21
CA ILE A 21 -3.21 -9.22 3.41
C ILE A 21 -2.81 -8.08 4.36
N SER A 22 -1.66 -7.46 4.10
CA SER A 22 -1.20 -6.30 4.86
C SER A 22 -2.24 -5.15 4.83
N LEU A 23 -2.16 -4.24 5.81
CA LEU A 23 -3.02 -3.05 5.86
C LEU A 23 -2.98 -2.20 4.57
N TYR A 24 -1.86 -2.26 3.84
CA TYR A 24 -1.67 -1.54 2.59
C TYR A 24 -2.02 -2.37 1.35
N GLY A 25 -2.39 -3.64 1.48
CA GLY A 25 -2.76 -4.49 0.37
C GLY A 25 -4.20 -4.25 -0.09
N LEU A 26 -4.42 -4.26 -1.40
CA LEU A 26 -5.73 -4.12 -2.01
C LEU A 26 -6.41 -5.50 -2.12
N LYS A 27 -7.50 -5.68 -1.37
CA LYS A 27 -8.29 -6.93 -1.35
C LYS A 27 -9.04 -7.18 -2.67
N ASP A 28 -9.30 -6.12 -3.43
CA ASP A 28 -10.00 -6.15 -4.71
C ASP A 28 -9.09 -6.43 -5.92
N SER A 29 -7.77 -6.50 -5.69
CA SER A 29 -6.75 -6.48 -6.74
C SER A 29 -5.68 -7.55 -6.49
N ILE A 30 -6.12 -8.79 -6.32
CA ILE A 30 -5.22 -9.95 -6.22
C ILE A 30 -5.02 -10.55 -7.59
N MET A 31 -3.77 -10.64 -8.02
CA MET A 31 -3.37 -11.19 -9.30
C MET A 31 -2.87 -12.61 -9.13
N VAL A 32 -3.42 -13.53 -9.91
CA VAL A 32 -2.95 -14.91 -10.00
C VAL A 32 -2.38 -15.12 -11.39
N VAL A 33 -1.11 -15.51 -11.44
CA VAL A 33 -0.42 -15.86 -12.67
C VAL A 33 -0.31 -17.38 -12.71
N ARG A 34 -0.96 -17.99 -13.70
CA ARG A 34 -0.98 -19.42 -13.94
C ARG A 34 -0.21 -19.73 -15.21
N GLU A 35 0.62 -20.76 -15.16
CA GLU A 35 1.33 -21.26 -16.33
C GLU A 35 0.83 -22.67 -16.63
N THR A 36 0.35 -22.89 -17.85
CA THR A 36 -0.16 -24.19 -18.30
C THR A 36 0.40 -24.48 -19.68
N ASN A 37 1.16 -25.57 -19.82
CA ASN A 37 1.80 -25.97 -21.08
C ASN A 37 2.65 -24.87 -21.75
N GLY A 38 3.31 -24.02 -20.95
CA GLY A 38 4.14 -22.91 -21.42
C GLY A 38 3.36 -21.63 -21.78
N GLU A 39 2.03 -21.64 -21.68
CA GLU A 39 1.20 -20.46 -21.84
C GLU A 39 0.87 -19.84 -20.47
N ARG A 40 1.02 -18.52 -20.36
CA ARG A 40 0.79 -17.79 -19.12
C ARG A 40 -0.56 -17.07 -19.15
N ALA A 41 -1.45 -17.46 -18.26
CA ALA A 41 -2.74 -16.82 -18.04
C ALA A 41 -2.72 -15.97 -16.76
N ILE A 42 -3.40 -14.83 -16.78
CA ILE A 42 -3.47 -13.91 -15.64
C ILE A 42 -4.94 -13.74 -15.26
N GLY A 43 -5.25 -14.03 -14.00
CA GLY A 43 -6.55 -13.80 -13.39
C GLY A 43 -6.47 -12.70 -12.33
N TYR A 44 -7.55 -11.92 -12.20
CA TYR A 44 -7.73 -10.98 -11.10
C TYR A 44 -8.88 -11.44 -10.22
N LEU A 45 -8.67 -11.37 -8.91
CA LEU A 45 -9.66 -11.72 -7.90
C LEU A 45 -9.88 -10.55 -6.95
N ASP A 46 -11.14 -10.38 -6.58
CA ASP A 46 -11.58 -9.50 -5.50
C ASP A 46 -12.09 -10.36 -4.35
N VAL A 47 -11.27 -10.56 -3.31
CA VAL A 47 -11.65 -11.39 -2.14
C VAL A 47 -12.59 -10.67 -1.17
N SER A 48 -12.95 -9.41 -1.43
CA SER A 48 -13.96 -8.70 -0.65
C SER A 48 -15.40 -9.06 -1.06
N LYS A 49 -15.54 -9.82 -2.13
CA LYS A 49 -16.78 -10.06 -2.86
C LYS A 49 -17.09 -11.56 -2.99
N PRO A 50 -18.36 -11.98 -2.87
CA PRO A 50 -18.74 -13.39 -2.96
C PRO A 50 -18.50 -13.98 -4.36
N GLU A 51 -18.45 -13.16 -5.40
CA GLU A 51 -18.16 -13.59 -6.77
C GLU A 51 -16.77 -14.27 -6.88
N VAL A 52 -15.88 -14.04 -5.92
CA VAL A 52 -14.57 -14.68 -5.85
C VAL A 52 -14.66 -16.20 -5.83
N PHE A 53 -15.68 -16.77 -5.19
CA PHE A 53 -15.87 -18.22 -5.07
C PHE A 53 -16.20 -18.88 -6.40
N ALA A 54 -16.73 -18.12 -7.36
CA ALA A 54 -17.03 -18.59 -8.71
C ALA A 54 -15.84 -18.42 -9.68
N SER A 55 -14.73 -17.82 -9.24
CA SER A 55 -13.58 -17.55 -10.10
C SER A 55 -12.82 -18.84 -10.46
N PRO A 56 -12.41 -19.04 -11.73
CA PRO A 56 -11.53 -20.15 -12.11
C PRO A 56 -10.11 -20.06 -11.50
N TYR A 57 -9.80 -18.93 -10.87
CA TYR A 57 -8.55 -18.69 -10.14
C TYR A 57 -8.72 -18.76 -8.61
N TYR A 58 -9.90 -19.13 -8.10
CA TYR A 58 -10.13 -19.28 -6.66
C TYR A 58 -9.29 -20.42 -6.07
N ASN A 59 -9.28 -21.57 -6.76
CA ASN A 59 -8.41 -22.69 -6.44
C ASN A 59 -7.07 -22.53 -7.15
N LEU A 60 -5.99 -22.59 -6.38
CA LEU A 60 -4.63 -22.46 -6.88
C LEU A 60 -4.15 -23.80 -7.42
N HIS A 61 -3.49 -23.74 -8.57
CA HIS A 61 -2.79 -24.87 -9.16
C HIS A 61 -1.33 -24.84 -8.74
N GLN A 62 -0.64 -25.96 -8.94
CA GLN A 62 0.79 -26.02 -8.71
C GLN A 62 1.50 -24.95 -9.54
N ASN A 63 2.45 -24.27 -8.92
CA ASN A 63 3.24 -23.21 -9.54
C ASN A 63 2.46 -21.94 -9.92
N ASP A 64 1.22 -21.76 -9.41
CA ASP A 64 0.55 -20.46 -9.46
C ASP A 64 1.32 -19.43 -8.63
N ILE A 65 1.45 -18.22 -9.17
CA ILE A 65 2.05 -17.08 -8.48
C ILE A 65 0.93 -16.12 -8.07
N VAL A 66 0.83 -15.87 -6.77
CA VAL A 66 -0.16 -14.95 -6.20
C VAL A 66 0.52 -13.63 -5.82
N ILE A 67 0.01 -12.51 -6.34
CA ILE A 67 0.53 -11.17 -6.07
C ILE A 67 -0.61 -10.29 -5.58
N VAL A 68 -0.44 -9.68 -4.40
CA VAL A 68 -1.37 -8.69 -3.87
C VAL A 68 -0.89 -7.30 -4.27
N LYS A 69 -1.71 -6.55 -4.99
CA LYS A 69 -1.39 -5.16 -5.34
C LYS A 69 -1.39 -4.30 -4.07
N ALA A 70 -0.33 -3.53 -3.86
CA ALA A 70 -0.30 -2.55 -2.78
C ALA A 70 -1.09 -1.29 -3.18
N ASN A 71 -1.80 -0.73 -2.22
CA ASN A 71 -2.40 0.58 -2.31
C ASN A 71 -1.28 1.62 -2.40
N GLN A 72 -1.24 2.34 -3.52
CA GLN A 72 -0.23 3.38 -3.77
C GLN A 72 -0.49 4.67 -2.99
N LYS A 73 -1.48 4.70 -2.08
CA LYS A 73 -1.51 5.68 -0.99
C LYS A 73 -0.31 5.43 -0.05
N LYS A 74 0.89 5.71 -0.57
CA LYS A 74 2.00 6.20 0.25
C LYS A 74 1.37 7.32 1.10
N PRO A 75 1.61 7.38 2.42
CA PRO A 75 1.40 8.64 3.12
C PRO A 75 2.13 9.68 2.28
N ASP A 76 1.39 10.62 1.71
CA ASP A 76 1.87 11.39 0.58
C ASP A 76 3.15 12.10 1.04
N ILE A 77 4.30 11.62 0.56
CA ILE A 77 5.58 12.20 0.94
C ILE A 77 5.56 13.69 0.52
N SER A 78 4.75 14.03 -0.48
CA SER A 78 4.48 15.42 -0.86
C SER A 78 3.80 16.21 0.25
N ASP A 79 2.78 15.69 0.94
CA ASP A 79 2.13 16.36 2.08
C ASP A 79 3.10 16.55 3.25
N GLN A 80 3.94 15.54 3.53
CA GLN A 80 4.94 15.65 4.58
C GLN A 80 6.05 16.66 4.21
N ILE A 81 6.49 16.71 2.95
CA ILE A 81 7.47 17.69 2.46
C ILE A 81 6.85 19.10 2.43
N ALA A 82 5.62 19.26 1.96
CA ALA A 82 4.91 20.53 1.91
C ALA A 82 4.69 21.08 3.32
N SER A 83 4.25 20.24 4.26
CA SER A 83 4.09 20.61 5.67
C SER A 83 5.42 21.00 6.32
N ARG A 84 6.51 20.25 6.06
CA ARG A 84 7.86 20.59 6.56
C ARG A 84 8.38 21.91 5.97
N ASN A 85 8.15 22.17 4.69
CA ASN A 85 8.55 23.42 4.04
C ASN A 85 7.74 24.62 4.56
N PHE A 86 6.42 24.46 4.69
CA PHE A 86 5.55 25.48 5.28
C PHE A 86 5.96 25.81 6.72
N THR A 87 6.22 24.79 7.54
CA THR A 87 6.68 24.96 8.92
C THR A 87 8.01 25.70 9.00
N ARG A 88 8.94 25.43 8.08
CA ARG A 88 10.24 26.13 7.99
C ARG A 88 10.08 27.60 7.62
N VAL A 89 9.25 27.93 6.61
CA VAL A 89 9.01 29.33 6.24
C VAL A 89 8.33 30.07 7.39
N ALA A 90 7.31 29.47 8.01
CA ALA A 90 6.60 30.07 9.13
C ALA A 90 7.51 30.36 10.33
N THR A 91 8.46 29.46 10.65
CA THR A 91 9.43 29.68 11.73
C THR A 91 10.45 30.77 11.39
N ILE A 92 10.93 30.86 10.15
CA ILE A 92 11.83 31.94 9.73
C ILE A 92 11.12 33.29 9.79
N SER A 93 9.88 33.36 9.26
CA SER A 93 9.09 34.59 9.28
C SER A 93 8.78 35.06 10.70
N SER A 94 8.48 34.16 11.64
CA SER A 94 8.19 34.53 13.02
C SER A 94 9.41 35.08 13.76
N ILE A 95 10.60 34.54 13.51
CA ILE A 95 11.87 35.05 14.06
C ILE A 95 12.18 36.45 13.52
N LEU A 96 11.98 36.67 12.22
CA LEU A 96 12.21 37.99 11.62
C LEU A 96 11.23 39.03 12.18
N LEU A 97 9.94 38.69 12.28
CA LEU A 97 8.92 39.55 12.88
C LEU A 97 9.26 39.90 14.32
N SER A 98 9.66 38.95 15.16
CA SER A 98 10.01 39.23 16.56
C SER A 98 11.23 40.15 16.66
N LEU A 99 12.26 39.94 15.85
CA LEU A 99 13.46 40.79 15.84
C LEU A 99 13.15 42.23 15.42
N THR A 100 12.31 42.42 14.40
CA THR A 100 11.90 43.76 13.97
C THR A 100 11.12 44.51 15.04
N LEU A 101 10.23 43.82 15.76
CA LEU A 101 9.48 44.42 16.87
C LEU A 101 10.40 44.83 18.03
N VAL A 102 11.38 44.00 18.38
CA VAL A 102 12.37 44.33 19.43
C VAL A 102 13.19 45.56 19.04
N MET A 103 13.70 45.64 17.81
CA MET A 103 14.46 46.80 17.34
C MET A 103 13.60 48.06 17.32
N ALA A 104 12.34 47.96 16.89
CA ALA A 104 11.41 49.08 16.91
C ALA A 104 11.10 49.58 18.33
N GLN A 105 11.02 48.69 19.33
CA GLN A 105 10.85 49.07 20.74
C GLN A 105 12.07 49.81 21.31
N ILE A 106 13.27 49.38 20.93
CA ILE A 106 14.53 50.02 21.37
C ILE A 106 14.65 51.44 20.79
N PHE A 107 14.32 51.62 19.51
CA PHE A 107 14.42 52.92 18.83
C PHE A 107 13.37 53.95 19.25
N ARG A 108 12.28 53.48 19.87
CA ARG A 108 11.14 54.30 20.31
C ARG A 108 11.24 54.70 21.79
N ARG A 109 12.24 54.19 22.51
CA ARG A 109 12.67 54.63 23.84
C ARG A 109 13.76 55.69 23.73
#